data_AF-A0A813E441-F1
#
_entry.id   AF-A0A813E441-F1
#
_cell.length_a   1.000
_cell.length_b   1.000
_cell.length_c   1.000
_cell.angle_alpha   90.00
_cell.angle_beta   90.00
_cell.angle_gamma   90.00
#
_symmetry.space_group_name_H-M   'P 1'
#
loop_
_entity.id
_entity.type
_entity.pdbx_description
1 polymer ?
#
loop_
_entity_poly.entity_id
_entity_poly.type
_entity_poly.pdbx_seq_one_letter_code
_entity_poly.pdbx_strand_id
1 'polypeptide(L)'
;MKICVNPAVPNILQDVKLFPGSFDGGYDLKLAALVGWVEKELCADESLLVLCVGRQTARDLKESPELALAAGTSGWTLPVALLDGQGPEAEHASYRQFVQGEARVLVSTFSLAGRGLDFSDSMAAADSRVNGLSLAVLLFDFPNNIREYANCIGRTARPGQRGLGRAVSFLPEGRFWIAGELIAMLDHCGQLVPEPLRRQHSDDAGFVAEMRAAMQKLLQPEAAAGDALPHVQCGGDFDAAKGVWILPASLPSYRRKLLHCLADELGLPHVSSGSDGLRRLHIARDRDALPDKFFVEGEEVLVADPRWPKEPTYRGMVVDPKINRRNRTLRVRLYNGRQSREVEADVNLVHVVSECSWSDGNSGPRLAPTTTGPRTI
;
A
#
# COMPACT_ATOMS: atom_id res chain seq x y z
N MET A 1 8.62 23.31 4.25
CA MET A 1 7.38 23.64 3.50
C MET A 1 6.23 23.60 4.51
N LYS A 2 5.55 24.70 4.81
CA LYS A 2 4.39 24.69 5.72
C LYS A 2 3.26 23.94 5.01
N ILE A 3 2.86 22.78 5.51
CA ILE A 3 1.66 22.09 5.03
C ILE A 3 0.47 22.95 5.46
N CYS A 4 -0.02 23.80 4.56
CA CYS A 4 -1.29 24.48 4.75
C CYS A 4 -2.40 23.49 4.39
N VAL A 5 -2.97 22.82 5.39
CA VAL A 5 -4.24 22.12 5.22
C VAL A 5 -5.32 23.21 5.20
N ASN A 6 -5.91 23.45 4.04
CA ASN A 6 -7.05 24.35 3.89
C ASN A 6 -8.26 23.51 3.46
N PRO A 7 -9.37 23.47 4.23
CA PRO A 7 -9.60 24.21 5.48
C PRO A 7 -8.73 23.75 6.65
N ALA A 8 -8.55 24.63 7.63
CA ALA A 8 -7.90 24.30 8.89
C ALA A 8 -8.57 23.06 9.50
N VAL A 9 -7.76 22.08 9.92
CA VAL A 9 -8.27 20.90 10.60
C VAL A 9 -8.97 21.37 11.88
N PRO A 10 -10.24 20.98 12.12
CA PRO A 10 -10.95 21.39 13.34
C PRO A 10 -10.20 20.92 14.59
N ASN A 11 -10.40 21.59 15.73
CA ASN A 11 -9.79 21.21 17.01
C ASN A 11 -10.42 19.90 17.56
N ILE A 12 -10.13 18.80 16.89
CA ILE A 12 -10.59 17.44 17.19
C ILE A 12 -9.49 16.73 17.96
N LEU A 13 -9.86 16.06 19.06
CA LEU A 13 -8.92 15.20 19.79
C LEU A 13 -8.55 14.00 18.90
N GLN A 14 -7.27 13.87 18.59
CA GLN A 14 -6.74 12.80 17.73
C GLN A 14 -5.89 11.81 18.54
N ASP A 15 -6.26 10.53 18.50
CA ASP A 15 -5.47 9.42 19.03
C ASP A 15 -5.03 8.49 17.89
N VAL A 16 -3.72 8.25 17.79
CA VAL A 16 -3.13 7.39 16.75
C VAL A 16 -2.50 6.18 17.42
N LYS A 17 -3.07 5.01 17.15
CA LYS A 17 -2.60 3.72 17.67
C LYS A 17 -1.80 2.99 16.59
N LEU A 18 -0.53 2.69 16.90
CA LEU A 18 0.34 1.91 16.01
C LEU A 18 0.01 0.42 16.12
N PHE A 19 -0.10 -0.26 14.99
CA PHE A 19 -0.30 -1.71 14.93
C PHE A 19 0.92 -2.39 14.33
N PRO A 20 1.57 -3.29 15.08
CA PRO A 20 2.70 -4.05 14.58
C PRO A 20 2.27 -5.10 13.56
N GLY A 21 3.10 -5.35 12.54
CA GLY A 21 2.88 -6.45 11.58
C GLY A 21 2.59 -6.02 10.14
N SER A 22 1.93 -6.91 9.37
CA SER A 22 1.71 -6.78 7.91
C SER A 22 0.99 -5.48 7.53
N PHE A 23 0.93 -5.20 6.22
CA PHE A 23 0.35 -3.96 5.66
C PHE A 23 -1.05 -3.57 6.20
N ASP A 24 -1.77 -4.54 6.75
CA ASP A 24 -3.10 -4.42 7.34
C ASP A 24 -3.13 -4.47 8.88
N GLY A 25 -2.00 -4.72 9.57
CA GLY A 25 -1.93 -4.84 11.04
C GLY A 25 -2.62 -6.08 11.61
N GLY A 26 -3.09 -6.99 10.75
CA GLY A 26 -3.94 -8.12 11.12
C GLY A 26 -5.37 -7.70 11.50
N TYR A 27 -6.37 -8.33 10.87
CA TYR A 27 -7.78 -8.04 11.16
C TYR A 27 -8.13 -8.27 12.63
N ASP A 28 -7.72 -9.42 13.20
CA ASP A 28 -8.09 -9.82 14.57
C ASP A 28 -7.53 -8.87 15.64
N LEU A 29 -6.28 -8.43 15.49
CA LEU A 29 -5.65 -7.49 16.42
C LEU A 29 -6.35 -6.13 16.40
N LYS A 30 -6.69 -5.64 15.20
CA LYS A 30 -7.44 -4.39 15.04
C LYS A 30 -8.86 -4.52 15.57
N LEU A 31 -9.53 -5.66 15.34
CA LEU A 31 -10.86 -5.92 15.88
C LEU A 31 -10.82 -5.92 17.41
N ALA A 32 -9.89 -6.64 18.02
CA ALA A 32 -9.73 -6.67 19.47
C ALA A 32 -9.46 -5.26 20.05
N ALA A 33 -8.65 -4.45 19.37
CA ALA A 33 -8.38 -3.07 19.78
C ALA A 33 -9.60 -2.15 19.60
N LEU A 34 -10.37 -2.32 18.52
CA LEU A 34 -11.63 -1.61 18.30
C LEU A 34 -12.64 -1.95 19.39
N VAL A 35 -12.87 -3.25 19.63
CA VAL A 35 -13.78 -3.74 20.68
C VAL A 35 -13.37 -3.18 22.05
N GLY A 36 -12.10 -3.33 22.42
CA GLY A 36 -11.60 -2.81 23.69
C GLY A 36 -11.70 -1.28 23.81
N TRP A 37 -11.60 -0.55 22.70
CA TRP A 37 -11.82 0.90 22.68
C TRP A 37 -13.30 1.25 22.87
N VAL A 38 -14.21 0.56 22.19
CA VAL A 38 -15.66 0.76 22.33
C VAL A 38 -16.11 0.49 23.77
N GLU A 39 -15.59 -0.55 24.41
CA GLU A 39 -15.96 -0.90 25.79
C GLU A 39 -15.45 0.09 26.83
N LYS A 40 -14.23 0.63 26.65
CA LYS A 40 -13.52 1.39 27.69
C LYS A 40 -13.57 2.89 27.50
N GLU A 41 -13.67 3.34 26.25
CA GLU A 41 -13.44 4.73 25.88
C GLU A 41 -14.62 5.39 25.15
N LEU A 42 -15.56 4.65 24.56
CA LEU A 42 -16.74 5.24 23.90
C LEU A 42 -17.79 5.63 24.95
N CYS A 43 -18.07 6.93 25.07
CA CYS A 43 -19.05 7.43 26.03
C CYS A 43 -20.48 6.95 25.72
N ALA A 44 -21.33 6.88 26.74
CA ALA A 44 -22.69 6.35 26.60
C ALA A 44 -23.58 7.18 25.65
N ASP A 45 -23.30 8.47 25.51
CA ASP A 45 -23.99 9.41 24.62
C ASP A 45 -23.26 9.65 23.29
N GLU A 46 -22.13 8.97 23.07
CA GLU A 46 -21.37 9.01 21.82
C GLU A 46 -21.81 7.88 20.87
N SER A 47 -21.96 8.24 19.60
CA SER A 47 -22.07 7.31 18.47
C SER A 47 -20.72 7.21 17.76
N LEU A 48 -20.46 6.07 17.13
CA LEU A 48 -19.17 5.78 16.48
C LEU A 48 -19.33 5.54 14.98
N LEU A 49 -18.57 6.28 14.17
CA LEU A 49 -18.37 5.99 12.75
C LEU A 49 -17.04 5.24 12.55
N VAL A 50 -17.11 4.00 12.10
CA VAL A 50 -15.93 3.17 11.76
C VAL A 50 -15.70 3.20 10.25
N LEU A 51 -14.48 3.57 9.83
CA LEU A 51 -14.08 3.66 8.44
C LEU A 51 -13.01 2.63 8.07
N CYS A 52 -13.22 1.89 6.99
CA CYS A 52 -12.28 0.90 6.46
C CYS A 52 -12.12 1.01 4.92
N VAL A 53 -11.11 0.33 4.37
CA VAL A 53 -10.83 0.34 2.91
C VAL A 53 -11.78 -0.60 2.17
N GLY A 54 -11.91 -1.84 2.65
CA GLY A 54 -12.59 -2.93 1.94
C GLY A 54 -14.06 -3.10 2.33
N ARG A 55 -14.92 -3.41 1.34
CA ARG A 55 -16.32 -3.80 1.60
C ARG A 55 -16.43 -5.09 2.40
N GLN A 56 -15.53 -6.05 2.16
CA GLN A 56 -15.52 -7.30 2.91
C GLN A 56 -15.23 -7.02 4.39
N THR A 57 -14.18 -6.25 4.68
CA THR A 57 -13.87 -5.80 6.05
C THR A 57 -15.03 -5.08 6.72
N ALA A 58 -15.75 -4.22 5.98
CA ALA A 58 -16.93 -3.53 6.51
C ALA A 58 -18.05 -4.52 6.94
N ARG A 59 -18.28 -5.56 6.13
CA ARG A 59 -19.24 -6.64 6.42
C ARG A 59 -18.77 -7.49 7.60
N ASP A 60 -17.51 -7.89 7.61
CA ASP A 60 -16.93 -8.69 8.69
C ASP A 60 -17.07 -7.93 10.04
N LEU A 61 -16.81 -6.62 10.05
CA LEU A 61 -17.04 -5.77 11.23
C LEU A 61 -18.53 -5.69 11.62
N LYS A 62 -19.44 -5.55 10.65
CA LYS A 62 -20.88 -5.50 10.90
C LYS A 62 -21.44 -6.82 11.48
N GLU A 63 -20.83 -7.94 11.11
CA GLU A 63 -21.20 -9.30 11.51
C GLU A 63 -20.46 -9.77 12.78
N SER A 64 -19.44 -9.04 13.25
CA SER A 64 -18.68 -9.37 14.46
C SER A 64 -19.58 -9.37 15.71
N PRO A 65 -19.72 -10.53 16.39
CA PRO A 65 -20.44 -10.63 17.65
C PRO A 65 -19.79 -9.80 18.76
N GLU A 66 -18.46 -9.71 18.77
CA GLU A 66 -17.68 -8.97 19.77
C GLU A 66 -17.96 -7.46 19.66
N LEU A 67 -17.97 -6.93 18.44
CA LEU A 67 -18.27 -5.53 18.21
C LEU A 67 -19.73 -5.22 18.53
N ALA A 68 -20.66 -6.11 18.17
CA ALA A 68 -22.07 -5.95 18.50
C ALA A 68 -22.29 -5.94 20.02
N LEU A 69 -21.61 -6.82 20.76
CA LEU A 69 -21.68 -6.86 22.22
C LEU A 69 -21.09 -5.59 22.85
N ALA A 70 -19.93 -5.15 22.40
CA ALA A 70 -19.26 -3.94 22.89
C ALA A 70 -20.07 -2.68 22.62
N ALA A 71 -20.71 -2.59 21.45
CA ALA A 71 -21.61 -1.48 21.11
C ALA A 71 -22.81 -1.38 22.06
N GLY A 72 -23.18 -2.47 22.74
CA GLY A 72 -24.30 -2.54 23.67
C GLY A 72 -25.64 -2.77 22.95
N THR A 73 -26.74 -2.54 23.64
CA THR A 73 -28.10 -2.72 23.09
C THR A 73 -28.86 -1.40 23.07
N SER A 74 -29.33 -1.01 21.89
CA SER A 74 -30.30 0.08 21.68
C SER A 74 -31.71 -0.52 21.54
N GLY A 75 -32.14 -1.34 22.49
CA GLY A 75 -33.46 -1.98 22.44
C GLY A 75 -33.54 -3.13 21.44
N TRP A 76 -34.49 -3.07 20.48
CA TRP A 76 -34.81 -4.16 19.54
C TRP A 76 -33.99 -4.12 18.23
N THR A 77 -33.14 -3.11 18.03
CA THR A 77 -32.38 -2.91 16.79
C THR A 77 -30.94 -3.43 16.91
N LEU A 78 -30.32 -3.70 15.76
CA LEU A 78 -28.91 -4.10 15.71
C LEU A 78 -28.04 -2.89 16.09
N PRO A 79 -27.12 -3.03 17.06
CA PRO A 79 -26.34 -1.89 17.57
C PRO A 79 -25.27 -1.39 16.58
N VAL A 80 -25.02 -2.17 15.53
CA VAL A 80 -24.09 -1.86 14.45
C VAL A 80 -24.87 -1.79 13.14
N ALA A 81 -24.74 -0.71 12.39
CA ALA A 81 -25.28 -0.50 11.05
C ALA A 81 -24.15 -0.49 10.00
N LEU A 82 -24.49 -0.68 8.72
CA LEU A 82 -23.52 -0.81 7.62
C LEU A 82 -23.90 0.05 6.41
N LEU A 83 -22.90 0.72 5.84
CA LEU A 83 -22.95 1.37 4.53
C LEU A 83 -21.93 0.72 3.60
N ASP A 84 -22.37 -0.20 2.74
CA ASP A 84 -21.49 -0.99 1.85
C ASP A 84 -21.81 -0.88 0.35
N GLY A 85 -22.76 -0.04 -0.06
CA GLY A 85 -23.08 0.15 -1.47
C GLY A 85 -24.21 -0.70 -2.02
N GLN A 86 -25.06 -1.34 -1.18
CA GLN A 86 -26.22 -2.11 -1.65
C GLN A 86 -27.26 -1.28 -2.41
N GLY A 87 -27.25 0.05 -2.28
CA GLY A 87 -28.13 0.97 -2.99
C GLY A 87 -28.69 2.09 -2.10
N PRO A 88 -29.25 3.16 -2.71
CA PRO A 88 -29.63 4.37 -1.99
C PRO A 88 -30.63 4.14 -0.85
N GLU A 89 -31.61 3.25 -1.04
CA GLU A 89 -32.65 2.99 -0.04
C GLU A 89 -32.09 2.31 1.23
N ALA A 90 -31.28 1.26 1.06
CA ALA A 90 -30.65 0.54 2.16
C ALA A 90 -29.62 1.41 2.90
N GLU A 91 -28.86 2.22 2.16
CA GLU A 91 -27.94 3.21 2.73
C GLU A 91 -28.70 4.26 3.55
N HIS A 92 -29.81 4.78 3.02
CA HIS A 92 -30.62 5.77 3.71
C HIS A 92 -31.31 5.21 4.96
N ALA A 93 -31.71 3.93 4.95
CA ALA A 93 -32.23 3.25 6.13
C ALA A 93 -31.16 3.11 7.22
N SER A 94 -29.97 2.60 6.87
CA SER A 94 -28.85 2.41 7.81
C SER A 94 -28.35 3.73 8.39
N TYR A 95 -28.28 4.77 7.55
CA TYR A 95 -27.95 6.13 7.97
C TYR A 95 -28.98 6.68 8.96
N ARG A 96 -30.29 6.54 8.67
CA ARG A 96 -31.35 6.99 9.57
C ARG A 96 -31.30 6.28 10.92
N GLN A 97 -31.15 4.96 10.93
CA GLN A 97 -30.99 4.19 12.18
C GLN A 97 -29.85 4.72 13.03
N PHE A 98 -28.71 5.03 12.41
CA PHE A 98 -27.56 5.59 13.12
C PHE A 98 -27.82 6.99 13.68
N VAL A 99 -28.36 7.91 12.87
CA VAL A 99 -28.59 9.30 13.29
C VAL A 99 -29.73 9.41 14.32
N GLN A 100 -30.70 8.50 14.28
CA GLN A 100 -31.77 8.40 15.28
C GLN A 100 -31.32 7.71 16.59
N GLY A 101 -30.07 7.20 16.65
CA GLY A 101 -29.54 6.50 17.81
C GLY A 101 -30.04 5.05 17.95
N GLU A 102 -30.73 4.51 16.95
CA GLU A 102 -31.13 3.10 16.89
C GLU A 102 -29.93 2.17 16.66
N ALA A 103 -28.88 2.67 16.01
CA ALA A 103 -27.57 2.02 15.92
C ALA A 103 -26.51 2.93 16.52
N ARG A 104 -25.70 2.40 17.44
CA ARG A 104 -24.63 3.15 18.11
C ARG A 104 -23.35 3.20 17.27
N VAL A 105 -23.12 2.19 16.44
CA VAL A 105 -21.96 2.08 15.56
C VAL A 105 -22.41 2.03 14.11
N LEU A 106 -21.77 2.82 13.25
CA LEU A 106 -21.94 2.78 11.81
C LEU A 106 -20.62 2.40 11.15
N VAL A 107 -20.60 1.30 10.41
CA VAL A 107 -19.44 0.88 9.63
C VAL A 107 -19.60 1.32 8.19
N SER A 108 -18.57 1.92 7.60
CA SER A 108 -18.58 2.33 6.19
C SER A 108 -17.22 2.23 5.53
N THR A 109 -17.20 2.10 4.20
CA THR A 109 -15.97 2.27 3.45
C THR A 109 -15.64 3.75 3.27
N PHE A 110 -14.35 4.09 3.13
CA PHE A 110 -13.92 5.47 2.82
C PHE A 110 -14.65 6.07 1.62
N SER A 111 -14.87 5.27 0.58
CA SER A 111 -15.51 5.68 -0.66
C SER A 111 -16.99 6.06 -0.53
N LEU A 112 -17.68 5.54 0.49
CA LEU A 112 -19.11 5.82 0.73
C LEU A 112 -19.28 6.95 1.73
N ALA A 113 -18.54 6.91 2.84
CA ALA A 113 -18.51 8.01 3.81
C ALA A 113 -18.05 9.34 3.19
N GLY A 114 -17.23 9.29 2.13
CA GLY A 114 -16.78 10.46 1.36
C GLY A 114 -17.88 11.22 0.61
N ARG A 115 -19.02 10.60 0.28
CA ARG A 115 -20.04 11.11 -0.68
C ARG A 115 -21.00 12.18 -0.13
N GLY A 116 -20.56 12.97 0.85
CA GLY A 116 -21.39 14.05 1.40
C GLY A 116 -22.47 13.59 2.38
N LEU A 117 -22.31 12.42 3.01
CA LEU A 117 -23.09 12.09 4.20
C LEU A 117 -22.81 13.15 5.27
N ASP A 118 -23.84 13.90 5.63
CA ASP A 118 -23.73 15.00 6.58
C ASP A 118 -24.24 14.61 7.95
N PHE A 119 -23.35 14.12 8.81
CA PHE A 119 -23.68 13.72 10.18
C PHE A 119 -23.99 14.92 11.12
N SER A 120 -24.07 16.14 10.59
CA SER A 120 -24.59 17.33 11.28
C SER A 120 -26.08 17.56 11.03
N ASP A 121 -26.74 16.74 10.20
CA ASP A 121 -28.05 17.07 9.65
C ASP A 121 -29.14 17.13 10.73
N SER A 122 -29.46 18.36 11.13
CA SER A 122 -30.56 18.73 12.04
C SER A 122 -31.93 18.33 11.51
N MET A 123 -32.06 17.93 10.23
CA MET A 123 -33.31 17.44 9.64
C MET A 123 -33.72 16.04 10.12
N ALA A 124 -32.78 15.20 10.56
CA ALA A 124 -33.12 13.94 11.22
C ALA A 124 -33.69 14.13 12.63
N ALA A 125 -33.54 15.34 13.19
CA ALA A 125 -34.09 15.77 14.48
C ALA A 125 -35.44 16.50 14.37
N ALA A 126 -36.16 16.35 13.24
CA ALA A 126 -37.50 16.92 13.05
C ALA A 126 -38.53 16.42 14.08
N ASP A 127 -38.24 15.33 14.79
CA ASP A 127 -39.00 14.86 15.95
C ASP A 127 -38.34 15.31 17.27
N SER A 128 -38.24 16.63 17.47
CA SER A 128 -38.18 17.43 18.71
C SER A 128 -37.48 16.90 19.99
N ARG A 129 -36.58 15.91 19.93
CA ARG A 129 -35.87 15.34 21.10
C ARG A 129 -34.40 15.03 20.90
N VAL A 130 -33.87 15.13 19.67
CA VAL A 130 -32.47 14.81 19.39
C VAL A 130 -31.64 16.09 19.38
N ASN A 131 -31.05 16.42 20.53
CA ASN A 131 -29.86 17.29 20.58
C ASN A 131 -28.78 16.66 19.68
N GLY A 132 -27.98 17.47 18.97
CA GLY A 132 -27.04 17.02 17.94
C GLY A 132 -26.19 15.79 18.26
N LEU A 133 -25.82 15.00 17.25
CA LEU A 133 -25.04 13.76 17.45
C LEU A 133 -23.67 14.07 18.09
N SER A 134 -23.30 13.38 19.16
CA SER A 134 -21.91 13.34 19.63
C SER A 134 -21.21 12.21 18.88
N LEU A 135 -20.36 12.55 17.92
CA LEU A 135 -19.80 11.57 16.98
C LEU A 135 -18.31 11.36 17.24
N ALA A 136 -17.91 10.12 17.51
CA ALA A 136 -16.51 9.69 17.40
C ALA A 136 -16.27 9.05 16.03
N VAL A 137 -15.07 9.24 15.48
CA VAL A 137 -14.62 8.62 14.23
C VAL A 137 -13.47 7.67 14.54
N LEU A 138 -13.54 6.44 14.03
CA LEU A 138 -12.46 5.47 14.13
C LEU A 138 -12.05 5.00 12.73
N LEU A 139 -10.79 5.21 12.39
CA LEU A 139 -10.20 4.72 11.14
C LEU A 139 -9.61 3.33 11.40
N PHE A 140 -10.37 2.30 11.05
CA PHE A 140 -9.97 0.89 11.22
C PHE A 140 -8.84 0.52 10.27
N ASP A 141 -8.85 1.12 9.08
CA ASP A 141 -7.70 1.15 8.19
C ASP A 141 -7.20 2.59 8.09
N PHE A 142 -5.90 2.78 7.85
CA PHE A 142 -5.40 4.12 7.58
C PHE A 142 -5.66 4.53 6.12
N PRO A 143 -6.10 5.78 5.82
CA PRO A 143 -6.30 6.27 4.46
C PRO A 143 -5.01 6.37 3.64
N ASN A 144 -5.11 6.47 2.30
CA ASN A 144 -3.94 6.39 1.41
C ASN A 144 -3.01 7.60 1.47
N ASN A 145 -3.53 8.74 1.89
CA ASN A 145 -2.79 9.99 1.98
C ASN A 145 -3.35 10.86 3.12
N ILE A 146 -2.59 11.87 3.51
CA ILE A 146 -2.92 12.74 4.65
C ILE A 146 -4.19 13.59 4.39
N ARG A 147 -4.51 13.88 3.12
CA ARG A 147 -5.71 14.62 2.75
C ARG A 147 -6.98 13.79 3.00
N GLU A 148 -6.98 12.53 2.60
CA GLU A 148 -8.07 11.60 2.91
C GLU A 148 -8.23 11.42 4.41
N TYR A 149 -7.12 11.31 5.15
CA TYR A 149 -7.13 11.29 6.61
C TYR A 149 -7.85 12.51 7.20
N ALA A 150 -7.45 13.72 6.80
CA ALA A 150 -8.08 14.97 7.25
C ALA A 150 -9.58 15.01 6.93
N ASN A 151 -9.97 14.57 5.73
CA ASN A 151 -11.37 14.49 5.31
C ASN A 151 -12.20 13.49 6.14
N CYS A 152 -11.58 12.40 6.61
CA CYS A 152 -12.24 11.40 7.44
C CYS A 152 -12.46 11.91 8.86
N ILE A 153 -11.43 12.49 9.48
CA ILE A 153 -11.57 13.01 10.85
C ILE A 153 -12.47 14.25 10.90
N GLY A 154 -12.53 15.05 9.84
CA GLY A 154 -13.45 16.20 9.71
C GLY A 154 -14.94 15.84 9.61
N ARG A 155 -15.32 14.57 9.84
CA ARG A 155 -16.71 14.13 10.00
C ARG A 155 -17.23 14.34 11.42
N THR A 156 -16.34 14.47 12.39
CA THR A 156 -16.65 14.86 13.77
C THR A 156 -16.39 16.35 14.02
N ALA A 157 -16.79 16.86 15.19
CA ALA A 157 -16.68 18.24 15.64
C ALA A 157 -17.28 19.28 14.66
N ARG A 158 -18.36 18.93 13.97
CA ARG A 158 -19.05 19.85 13.06
C ARG A 158 -20.00 20.79 13.82
N PRO A 159 -20.25 22.01 13.30
CA PRO A 159 -21.34 22.84 13.81
C PRO A 159 -22.66 22.05 13.85
N GLY A 160 -23.31 22.00 15.01
CA GLY A 160 -24.51 21.19 15.24
C GLY A 160 -24.26 19.83 15.89
N GLN A 161 -23.01 19.37 16.02
CA GLN A 161 -22.65 18.19 16.84
C GLN A 161 -22.39 18.58 18.29
N ARG A 162 -22.61 17.64 19.21
CA ARG A 162 -22.26 17.80 20.64
C ARG A 162 -20.81 17.36 20.88
N GLY A 163 -20.15 18.00 21.85
CA GLY A 163 -18.78 17.66 22.25
C GLY A 163 -17.68 18.23 21.34
N LEU A 164 -16.43 17.93 21.68
CA LEU A 164 -15.23 18.41 20.96
C LEU A 164 -14.86 17.54 19.74
N GLY A 165 -15.56 16.41 19.55
CA GLY A 165 -15.23 15.41 18.55
C GLY A 165 -13.95 14.65 18.84
N ARG A 166 -13.94 13.36 18.50
CA ARG A 166 -12.81 12.46 18.72
C ARG A 166 -12.52 11.65 17.47
N ALA A 167 -11.24 11.50 17.15
CA ALA A 167 -10.77 10.67 16.07
C ALA A 167 -9.73 9.68 16.59
N VAL A 168 -9.96 8.39 16.34
CA VAL A 168 -9.01 7.32 16.64
C VAL A 168 -8.55 6.71 15.33
N SER A 169 -7.27 6.45 15.16
CA SER A 169 -6.74 5.95 13.90
C SER A 169 -5.76 4.81 14.12
N PHE A 170 -6.00 3.70 13.43
CA PHE A 170 -5.11 2.55 13.44
C PHE A 170 -4.10 2.72 12.31
N LEU A 171 -2.85 2.98 12.67
CA LEU A 171 -1.75 3.14 11.73
C LEU A 171 -0.91 1.86 11.70
N PRO A 172 -0.96 1.06 10.62
CA PRO A 172 -0.09 -0.09 10.48
C PRO A 172 1.36 0.36 10.29
N GLU A 173 2.32 -0.36 10.89
CA GLU A 173 3.77 -0.13 10.70
C GLU A 173 4.16 -0.05 9.22
N GLY A 174 3.46 -0.82 8.37
CA GLY A 174 3.64 -0.85 6.93
C GLY A 174 3.47 0.50 6.22
N ARG A 175 2.84 1.50 6.84
CA ARG A 175 2.60 2.84 6.27
C ARG A 175 3.60 3.89 6.75
N PHE A 176 4.85 3.51 6.97
CA PHE A 176 5.95 4.40 7.38
C PHE A 176 6.04 5.71 6.56
N TRP A 177 5.71 5.69 5.25
CA TRP A 177 5.84 6.88 4.38
C TRP A 177 4.91 8.02 4.79
N ILE A 178 3.79 7.72 5.46
CA ILE A 178 2.85 8.76 5.92
C ILE A 178 3.21 9.31 7.29
N ALA A 179 4.12 8.66 8.02
CA ALA A 179 4.45 9.03 9.40
C ALA A 179 4.93 10.48 9.50
N GLY A 180 5.81 10.91 8.59
CA GLY A 180 6.31 12.30 8.58
C GLY A 180 5.21 13.34 8.33
N GLU A 181 4.33 13.09 7.35
CA GLU A 181 3.18 13.96 7.06
C GLU A 181 2.18 14.00 8.23
N LEU A 182 1.93 12.85 8.85
CA LEU A 182 1.05 12.72 10.00
C LEU A 182 1.58 13.46 11.23
N ILE A 183 2.88 13.31 11.54
CA ILE A 183 3.55 14.05 12.63
C ILE A 183 3.43 15.54 12.38
N ALA A 184 3.76 16.01 11.17
CA ALA A 184 3.71 17.41 10.82
C ALA A 184 2.29 17.99 10.95
N MET A 185 1.27 17.23 10.55
CA MET A 185 -0.13 17.64 10.69
C MET A 185 -0.59 17.64 12.15
N LEU A 186 -0.26 16.63 12.95
CA LEU A 186 -0.60 16.58 14.37
C LEU A 186 0.05 17.76 15.14
N ASP A 187 1.34 18.01 14.93
CA ASP A 187 2.05 19.16 15.52
C ASP A 187 1.43 20.49 15.04
N HIS A 188 1.06 20.60 13.75
CA HIS A 188 0.38 21.79 13.21
C HIS A 188 -0.99 22.04 13.87
N CYS A 189 -1.71 20.98 14.24
CA CYS A 189 -3.01 21.05 14.90
C CYS A 189 -2.89 21.18 16.44
N GLY A 190 -1.67 21.32 16.98
CA GLY A 190 -1.43 21.38 18.42
C GLY A 190 -1.77 20.08 19.15
N GLN A 191 -1.83 18.95 18.44
CA GLN A 191 -2.14 17.64 19.01
C GLN A 191 -0.88 16.96 19.55
N LEU A 192 -1.04 16.10 20.55
CA LEU A 192 0.06 15.28 21.04
C LEU A 192 0.40 14.22 19.97
N VAL A 193 1.60 14.28 19.43
CA VAL A 193 2.11 13.19 18.58
C VAL A 193 2.51 12.03 19.48
N PRO A 194 2.02 10.80 19.22
CA PRO A 194 2.43 9.63 19.98
C PRO A 194 3.94 9.41 19.93
N GLU A 195 4.56 9.21 21.09
CA GLU A 195 5.99 8.91 21.19
C GLU A 195 6.42 7.69 20.35
N PRO A 196 5.64 6.59 20.29
CA PRO A 196 5.96 5.49 19.38
C PRO A 196 6.06 5.91 17.90
N LEU A 197 5.22 6.85 17.44
CA LEU A 197 5.23 7.35 16.07
C LEU A 197 6.47 8.23 15.80
N ARG A 198 6.82 9.13 16.74
CA ARG A 198 8.04 9.94 16.64
C ARG A 198 9.29 9.05 16.58
N ARG A 199 9.36 8.05 17.46
CA ARG A 199 10.46 7.10 17.51
C ARG A 199 10.57 6.31 16.20
N GLN A 200 9.48 5.71 15.73
CA GLN A 200 9.48 4.96 14.47
C GLN A 200 9.93 5.82 13.29
N HIS A 201 9.43 7.06 13.18
CA HIS A 201 9.86 7.97 12.12
C HIS A 201 11.35 8.33 12.20
N SER A 202 11.87 8.59 13.40
CA SER A 202 13.29 8.85 13.62
C SER A 202 14.16 7.63 13.28
N ASP A 203 13.76 6.45 13.74
CA ASP A 203 14.45 5.19 13.49
C ASP A 203 14.48 4.87 11.99
N ASP A 204 13.36 5.07 11.29
CA ASP A 204 13.28 4.85 9.85
C ASP A 204 14.10 5.88 9.06
N ALA A 205 14.17 7.14 9.50
CA ALA A 205 15.03 8.16 8.88
C ALA A 205 16.52 7.84 9.06
N GLY A 206 16.94 7.44 10.27
CA GLY A 206 18.30 7.00 10.55
C GLY A 206 18.67 5.75 9.75
N PHE A 207 17.77 4.77 9.72
CA PHE A 207 17.89 3.57 8.91
C PHE A 207 18.08 3.92 7.43
N VAL A 208 17.20 4.71 6.81
CA VAL A 208 17.31 5.09 5.39
C VAL A 208 18.62 5.82 5.08
N ALA A 209 19.08 6.72 5.96
CA ALA A 209 20.35 7.42 5.78
C ALA A 209 21.54 6.45 5.79
N GLU A 210 21.55 5.50 6.73
CA GLU A 210 22.57 4.45 6.80
C GLU A 210 22.55 3.54 5.57
N MET A 211 21.35 3.08 5.15
CA MET A 211 21.20 2.22 3.97
C MET A 211 21.67 2.92 2.70
N ARG A 212 21.36 4.21 2.57
CA ARG A 212 21.80 5.02 1.43
C ARG A 212 23.32 5.12 1.38
N ALA A 213 23.98 5.35 2.51
CA ALA A 213 25.44 5.38 2.57
C ALA A 213 26.06 4.02 2.20
N ALA A 214 25.47 2.91 2.67
CA ALA A 214 25.93 1.57 2.31
C ALA A 214 25.75 1.27 0.81
N MET A 215 24.60 1.61 0.23
CA MET A 215 24.33 1.48 -1.21
C MET A 215 25.22 2.38 -2.07
N GLN A 216 25.52 3.59 -1.63
CA GLN A 216 26.46 4.48 -2.32
C GLN A 216 27.89 3.92 -2.32
N LYS A 217 28.31 3.27 -1.23
CA LYS A 217 29.58 2.53 -1.21
C LYS A 217 29.56 1.33 -2.14
N LEU A 218 28.43 0.62 -2.25
CA LEU A 218 28.27 -0.49 -3.20
C LEU A 218 28.51 -0.06 -4.65
N LEU A 219 28.15 1.17 -5.01
CA LEU A 219 28.41 1.75 -6.34
C LEU A 219 29.90 2.06 -6.59
N GLN A 220 30.73 2.22 -5.55
CA GLN A 220 32.13 2.60 -5.70
C GLN A 220 33.01 1.38 -6.09
N PRO A 221 33.74 1.40 -7.22
CA PRO A 221 34.52 0.26 -7.68
C PRO A 221 35.56 -0.24 -6.66
N GLU A 222 36.15 0.68 -5.90
CA GLU A 222 37.24 0.43 -4.94
C GLU A 222 36.79 -0.28 -3.66
N ALA A 223 35.49 -0.29 -3.35
CA ALA A 223 34.95 -1.05 -2.21
C ALA A 223 35.11 -2.58 -2.36
N ALA A 224 35.53 -3.06 -3.55
CA ALA A 224 35.81 -4.48 -3.80
C ALA A 224 37.12 -4.98 -3.17
N ALA A 225 38.02 -4.08 -2.74
CA ALA A 225 39.33 -4.42 -2.21
C ALA A 225 39.38 -4.27 -0.67
N GLY A 226 38.69 -5.15 0.05
CA GLY A 226 38.92 -5.37 1.49
C GLY A 226 38.18 -4.47 2.48
N ASP A 227 37.53 -3.40 2.03
CA ASP A 227 36.64 -2.61 2.89
C ASP A 227 35.27 -3.28 2.96
N ALA A 228 34.98 -3.92 4.09
CA ALA A 228 33.63 -4.37 4.41
C ALA A 228 32.65 -3.20 4.24
N LEU A 229 31.45 -3.45 3.69
CA LEU A 229 30.36 -2.49 3.81
C LEU A 229 30.28 -2.04 5.29
N PRO A 230 30.04 -0.74 5.55
CA PRO A 230 29.95 -0.23 6.92
C PRO A 230 29.01 -1.15 7.70
N HIS A 231 29.31 -1.47 8.96
CA HIS A 231 28.45 -2.34 9.76
C HIS A 231 27.03 -1.76 9.77
N VAL A 232 26.15 -2.35 8.96
CA VAL A 232 24.81 -1.85 8.75
C VAL A 232 23.91 -2.39 9.86
N GLN A 233 23.06 -1.56 10.46
CA GLN A 233 22.18 -1.97 11.57
C GLN A 233 21.23 -3.14 11.21
N CYS A 234 20.86 -3.30 9.94
CA CYS A 234 20.06 -4.44 9.48
C CYS A 234 20.88 -5.71 9.19
N GLY A 235 22.19 -5.66 9.37
CA GLY A 235 23.12 -6.75 9.06
C GLY A 235 23.16 -7.07 7.56
N GLY A 236 23.26 -8.36 7.27
CA GLY A 236 23.35 -8.88 5.91
C GLY A 236 24.77 -9.26 5.51
N ASP A 237 24.85 -10.18 4.56
CA ASP A 237 26.10 -10.73 4.06
C ASP A 237 26.50 -9.95 2.81
N PHE A 238 27.73 -9.43 2.77
CA PHE A 238 28.27 -8.79 1.57
C PHE A 238 29.22 -9.74 0.85
N ASP A 239 28.84 -10.17 -0.35
CA ASP A 239 29.72 -10.90 -1.26
C ASP A 239 30.49 -9.89 -2.11
N ALA A 240 31.69 -9.53 -1.63
CA ALA A 240 32.57 -8.57 -2.30
C ALA A 240 33.03 -9.04 -3.68
N ALA A 241 33.17 -10.37 -3.88
CA ALA A 241 33.59 -10.93 -5.15
C ALA A 241 32.52 -10.76 -6.24
N LYS A 242 31.24 -10.84 -5.85
CA LYS A 242 30.10 -10.63 -6.76
C LYS A 242 29.56 -9.20 -6.74
N GLY A 243 29.96 -8.38 -5.77
CA GLY A 243 29.38 -7.05 -5.55
C GLY A 243 27.89 -7.12 -5.19
N VAL A 244 27.50 -8.09 -4.35
CA VAL A 244 26.10 -8.32 -3.94
C VAL A 244 25.97 -8.19 -2.44
N TRP A 245 25.01 -7.40 -2.01
CA TRP A 245 24.60 -7.30 -0.61
C TRP A 245 23.30 -8.07 -0.38
N ILE A 246 23.35 -9.01 0.57
CA ILE A 246 22.29 -9.97 0.87
C ILE A 246 21.70 -9.65 2.25
N LEU A 247 20.53 -9.05 2.26
CA LEU A 247 19.84 -8.65 3.47
C LEU A 247 19.01 -9.81 4.05
N PRO A 248 18.92 -9.91 5.38
CA PRO A 248 18.33 -11.07 6.04
C PRO A 248 16.81 -11.15 5.84
N ALA A 249 16.28 -12.37 5.97
CA ALA A 249 14.84 -12.63 5.89
C ALA A 249 14.05 -11.99 7.04
N SER A 250 14.70 -11.80 8.19
CA SER A 250 14.17 -11.13 9.38
C SER A 250 13.89 -9.63 9.18
N LEU A 251 14.37 -9.03 8.07
CA LEU A 251 14.06 -7.64 7.77
C LEU A 251 12.54 -7.44 7.63
N PRO A 252 11.92 -6.52 8.40
CA PRO A 252 10.50 -6.26 8.30
C PRO A 252 10.08 -5.94 6.87
N SER A 253 8.92 -6.45 6.45
CA SER A 253 8.42 -6.28 5.07
C SER A 253 8.35 -4.82 4.61
N TYR A 254 8.07 -3.89 5.53
CA TYR A 254 8.03 -2.47 5.23
C TYR A 254 9.43 -1.89 5.00
N ARG A 255 10.43 -2.25 5.81
CA ARG A 255 11.84 -1.86 5.60
C ARG A 255 12.40 -2.44 4.31
N ARG A 256 11.99 -3.66 3.96
CA ARG A 256 12.32 -4.24 2.65
C ARG A 256 11.76 -3.38 1.51
N LYS A 257 10.53 -2.86 1.63
CA LYS A 257 9.94 -1.96 0.63
C LYS A 257 10.67 -0.61 0.56
N LEU A 258 11.06 -0.04 1.70
CA LEU A 258 11.94 1.14 1.77
C LEU A 258 13.21 0.94 0.95
N LEU A 259 13.86 -0.21 1.14
CA LEU A 259 15.09 -0.55 0.44
C LEU A 259 14.91 -0.78 -1.05
N HIS A 260 13.79 -1.36 -1.48
CA HIS A 260 13.42 -1.43 -2.90
C HIS A 260 13.37 -0.02 -3.51
N CYS A 261 12.61 0.89 -2.90
CA CYS A 261 12.49 2.28 -3.39
C CYS A 261 13.84 3.02 -3.39
N LEU A 262 14.68 2.81 -2.38
CA LEU A 262 15.99 3.43 -2.30
C LEU A 262 16.96 2.86 -3.35
N ALA A 263 16.90 1.56 -3.61
CA ALA A 263 17.69 0.93 -4.67
C ALA A 263 17.25 1.42 -6.06
N ASP A 264 15.94 1.57 -6.30
CA ASP A 264 15.40 2.21 -7.52
C ASP A 264 15.95 3.63 -7.69
N GLU A 265 15.92 4.45 -6.63
CA GLU A 265 16.43 5.82 -6.65
C GLU A 265 17.91 5.90 -6.98
N LEU A 266 18.70 4.95 -6.48
CA LEU A 266 20.15 4.87 -6.71
C LEU A 266 20.52 4.10 -7.99
N GLY A 267 19.54 3.57 -8.74
CA GLY A 267 19.77 2.78 -9.95
C GLY A 267 20.43 1.43 -9.70
N LEU A 268 20.29 0.86 -8.49
CA LEU A 268 20.87 -0.44 -8.13
C LEU A 268 19.93 -1.59 -8.50
N PRO A 269 20.39 -2.60 -9.26
CA PRO A 269 19.62 -3.80 -9.52
C PRO A 269 19.38 -4.58 -8.23
N HIS A 270 18.14 -5.01 -8.00
CA HIS A 270 17.78 -5.65 -6.76
C HIS A 270 16.57 -6.58 -6.89
N VAL A 271 16.59 -7.70 -6.16
CA VAL A 271 15.50 -8.69 -6.15
C VAL A 271 15.32 -9.29 -4.77
N SER A 272 14.08 -9.54 -4.39
CA SER A 272 13.78 -10.31 -3.20
C SER A 272 13.49 -11.77 -3.60
N SER A 273 14.37 -12.69 -3.22
CA SER A 273 14.41 -14.09 -3.65
C SER A 273 14.38 -15.06 -2.47
N GLY A 274 13.95 -16.30 -2.71
CA GLY A 274 13.76 -17.36 -1.70
C GLY A 274 12.30 -17.71 -1.43
N SER A 275 12.09 -18.76 -0.63
CA SER A 275 10.77 -19.25 -0.21
C SER A 275 10.16 -18.40 0.90
N ASP A 276 8.85 -18.55 1.12
CA ASP A 276 8.11 -17.85 2.17
C ASP A 276 8.77 -18.08 3.54
N GLY A 277 8.99 -16.99 4.29
CA GLY A 277 9.68 -17.00 5.58
C GLY A 277 11.21 -16.95 5.52
N LEU A 278 11.84 -17.34 4.41
CA LEU A 278 13.30 -17.30 4.21
C LEU A 278 13.75 -16.29 3.15
N ARG A 279 12.82 -15.47 2.68
CA ARG A 279 13.02 -14.55 1.58
C ARG A 279 14.00 -13.42 1.93
N ARG A 280 15.09 -13.34 1.18
CA ARG A 280 16.16 -12.34 1.34
C ARG A 280 16.08 -11.28 0.24
N LEU A 281 16.47 -10.04 0.56
CA LEU A 281 16.61 -8.97 -0.41
C LEU A 281 18.06 -8.92 -0.88
N HIS A 282 18.28 -9.06 -2.18
CA HIS A 282 19.59 -8.96 -2.83
C HIS A 282 19.66 -7.62 -3.56
N ILE A 283 20.74 -6.88 -3.33
CA ILE A 283 21.01 -5.60 -3.97
C ILE A 283 22.42 -5.69 -4.50
N ALA A 284 22.60 -5.49 -5.80
CA ALA A 284 23.87 -5.74 -6.47
C ALA A 284 24.35 -4.51 -7.23
N ARG A 285 25.65 -4.47 -7.52
CA ARG A 285 26.22 -3.52 -8.48
C ARG A 285 25.87 -3.91 -9.92
N ASP A 286 25.89 -5.21 -10.19
CA ASP A 286 25.57 -5.80 -11.49
C ASP A 286 24.34 -6.69 -11.35
N ARG A 287 23.42 -6.60 -12.31
CA ARG A 287 22.22 -7.43 -12.35
C ARG A 287 22.55 -8.91 -12.50
N ASP A 288 23.66 -9.24 -13.16
CA ASP A 288 24.07 -10.63 -13.40
C ASP A 288 24.51 -11.34 -12.11
N ALA A 289 24.79 -10.57 -11.07
CA ALA A 289 25.13 -11.08 -9.76
C ALA A 289 23.87 -11.43 -8.90
N LEU A 290 22.68 -11.05 -9.35
CA LEU A 290 21.43 -11.34 -8.65
C LEU A 290 21.01 -12.80 -8.84
N PRO A 291 20.34 -13.41 -7.83
CA PRO A 291 19.86 -14.79 -7.93
C PRO A 291 18.63 -14.97 -8.82
N ASP A 292 17.95 -13.87 -9.17
CA ASP A 292 16.78 -13.85 -10.04
C ASP A 292 16.91 -12.71 -11.07
N LYS A 293 16.22 -12.85 -12.22
CA LYS A 293 16.23 -11.83 -13.27
C LYS A 293 15.65 -10.50 -12.76
N PHE A 294 16.31 -9.42 -13.15
CA PHE A 294 15.92 -8.04 -12.89
C PHE A 294 15.76 -7.29 -14.21
N PHE A 295 14.67 -6.52 -14.33
CA PHE A 295 14.32 -5.76 -15.52
C PHE A 295 14.02 -4.32 -15.13
N VAL A 296 14.29 -3.40 -16.05
CA VAL A 296 13.98 -1.96 -15.87
C VAL A 296 12.85 -1.58 -16.83
N GLU A 297 11.95 -0.68 -16.42
CA GLU A 297 10.94 -0.14 -17.33
C GLU A 297 11.58 0.56 -18.52
N GLY A 298 11.07 0.33 -19.73
CA GLY A 298 11.65 0.88 -20.95
C GLY A 298 12.86 0.10 -21.48
N GLU A 299 13.30 -0.95 -20.78
CA GLU A 299 14.44 -1.77 -21.20
C GLU A 299 14.11 -2.59 -22.45
N GLU A 300 15.02 -2.59 -23.42
CA GLU A 300 14.90 -3.42 -24.60
C GLU A 300 15.16 -4.89 -24.28
N VAL A 301 14.26 -5.74 -24.76
CA VAL A 301 14.32 -7.17 -24.53
C VAL A 301 14.07 -7.96 -25.80
N LEU A 302 14.64 -9.15 -25.86
CA LEU A 302 14.29 -10.19 -26.80
C LEU A 302 13.44 -11.24 -26.11
N VAL A 303 12.37 -11.66 -26.77
CA VAL A 303 11.45 -12.68 -26.26
C VAL A 303 11.47 -13.88 -27.20
N ALA A 304 11.88 -15.02 -26.68
CA ALA A 304 11.89 -16.27 -27.43
C ALA A 304 10.46 -16.85 -27.53
N ASP A 305 10.14 -17.45 -28.68
CA ASP A 305 8.91 -18.24 -28.83
C ASP A 305 9.01 -19.48 -27.91
N PRO A 306 7.99 -19.79 -27.09
CA PRO A 306 7.98 -21.00 -26.26
C PRO A 306 8.22 -22.30 -27.05
N ARG A 307 7.88 -22.32 -28.34
CA ARG A 307 8.11 -23.46 -29.25
C ARG A 307 9.58 -23.56 -29.68
N TRP A 308 10.31 -22.45 -29.66
CA TRP A 308 11.70 -22.34 -30.11
C TRP A 308 12.53 -21.48 -29.12
N PRO A 309 12.69 -21.94 -27.86
CA PRO A 309 13.22 -21.11 -26.78
C PRO A 309 14.70 -20.70 -26.96
N LYS A 310 15.41 -21.30 -27.91
CA LYS A 310 16.83 -21.03 -28.18
C LYS A 310 17.06 -19.84 -29.13
N GLU A 311 16.03 -19.38 -29.85
CA GLU A 311 16.16 -18.30 -30.82
C GLU A 311 15.22 -17.14 -30.46
N PRO A 312 15.75 -16.01 -29.96
CA PRO A 312 14.93 -14.85 -29.64
C PRO A 312 14.18 -14.37 -30.89
N THR A 313 12.86 -14.44 -30.84
CA THR A 313 12.00 -14.31 -32.02
C THR A 313 11.42 -12.90 -32.15
N TYR A 314 11.22 -12.22 -31.03
CA TYR A 314 10.55 -10.92 -30.98
C TYR A 314 11.40 -9.91 -30.21
N ARG A 315 11.58 -8.72 -30.79
CA ARG A 315 12.10 -7.55 -30.06
C ARG A 315 10.95 -6.89 -29.31
N GLY A 316 11.21 -6.42 -28.10
CA GLY A 316 10.23 -5.75 -27.29
C GLY A 316 10.85 -4.77 -26.31
N MET A 317 9.99 -4.14 -25.54
CA MET A 317 10.35 -3.21 -24.47
C MET A 317 9.59 -3.60 -23.21
N VAL A 318 10.25 -3.56 -22.06
CA VAL A 318 9.60 -3.79 -20.76
C VAL A 318 8.61 -2.65 -20.50
N VAL A 319 7.34 -2.99 -20.26
CA VAL A 319 6.28 -2.01 -19.94
C VAL A 319 6.03 -1.97 -18.44
N ASP A 320 6.09 -3.11 -17.77
CA ASP A 320 6.02 -3.22 -16.32
C ASP A 320 7.14 -4.17 -15.86
N PRO A 321 8.17 -3.67 -15.15
CA PRO A 321 9.27 -4.50 -14.68
C PRO A 321 8.85 -5.45 -13.56
N LYS A 322 7.64 -5.30 -13.02
CA LYS A 322 7.13 -6.13 -11.92
C LYS A 322 6.83 -7.55 -12.41
N ILE A 323 7.64 -8.49 -11.94
CA ILE A 323 7.43 -9.92 -12.20
C ILE A 323 6.24 -10.46 -11.39
N ASN A 324 5.26 -11.03 -12.08
CA ASN A 324 4.23 -11.87 -11.48
C ASN A 324 4.87 -13.16 -11.00
N ARG A 325 5.05 -13.31 -9.68
CA ARG A 325 5.78 -14.46 -9.11
C ARG A 325 5.07 -15.79 -9.30
N ARG A 326 3.73 -15.80 -9.30
CA ARG A 326 2.95 -17.04 -9.43
C ARG A 326 3.11 -17.65 -10.82
N ASN A 327 3.11 -16.80 -11.84
CA ASN A 327 3.18 -17.23 -13.23
C ASN A 327 4.59 -17.09 -13.82
N ARG A 328 5.53 -16.47 -13.09
CA ARG A 328 6.85 -16.03 -13.57
C ARG A 328 6.76 -15.24 -14.88
N THR A 329 5.77 -14.34 -14.99
CA THR A 329 5.57 -13.50 -16.18
C THR A 329 5.90 -12.03 -15.93
N LEU A 330 6.26 -11.29 -16.98
CA LEU A 330 6.41 -9.83 -16.97
C LEU A 330 5.72 -9.20 -18.18
N ARG A 331 5.28 -7.94 -18.10
CA ARG A 331 4.61 -7.27 -19.22
C ARG A 331 5.62 -6.61 -20.15
N VAL A 332 5.58 -7.01 -21.42
CA VAL A 332 6.43 -6.49 -22.48
C VAL A 332 5.60 -6.03 -23.65
N ARG A 333 6.05 -4.98 -24.33
CA ARG A 333 5.52 -4.53 -25.62
C ARG A 333 6.40 -5.09 -26.72
N LEU A 334 5.89 -6.06 -27.47
CA LEU A 334 6.59 -6.64 -28.61
C LEU A 334 6.37 -5.80 -29.87
N TYR A 335 7.41 -5.69 -30.69
CA TYR A 335 7.39 -4.99 -31.98
C TYR A 335 7.52 -5.99 -33.13
N ASN A 336 6.67 -5.85 -34.15
CA ASN A 336 6.76 -6.61 -35.41
C ASN A 336 6.70 -5.64 -36.60
N GLY A 337 7.78 -4.87 -36.78
CA GLY A 337 7.86 -3.84 -37.82
C GLY A 337 6.96 -2.63 -37.50
N ARG A 338 5.74 -2.60 -38.07
CA ARG A 338 4.81 -1.45 -37.96
C ARG A 338 3.81 -1.54 -36.81
N GLN A 339 3.72 -2.68 -36.13
CA GLN A 339 2.74 -2.90 -35.05
C GLN A 339 3.44 -3.23 -33.73
N SER A 340 2.84 -2.77 -32.65
CA SER A 340 3.22 -3.13 -31.29
C SER A 340 2.05 -3.78 -30.54
N ARG A 341 2.32 -4.81 -29.75
CA ARG A 341 1.33 -5.42 -28.86
C ARG A 341 1.91 -5.64 -27.47
N GLU A 342 1.12 -5.41 -26.44
CA GLU A 342 1.51 -5.75 -25.06
C GLU A 342 1.11 -7.19 -24.75
N VAL A 343 2.02 -7.94 -24.14
CA VAL A 343 1.81 -9.33 -23.75
C VAL A 343 2.45 -9.58 -22.38
N GLU A 344 1.94 -10.59 -21.67
CA GLU A 344 2.67 -11.20 -20.56
C GLU A 344 3.62 -12.28 -21.12
N ALA A 345 4.92 -12.09 -20.94
CA ALA A 345 5.94 -13.03 -21.37
C ALA A 345 6.52 -13.79 -20.17
N ASP A 346 6.80 -15.08 -20.32
CA ASP A 346 7.54 -15.87 -19.33
C ASP A 346 8.94 -15.28 -19.18
N VAL A 347 9.29 -14.91 -17.95
CA VAL A 347 10.57 -14.31 -17.58
C VAL A 347 11.76 -15.13 -18.06
N ASN A 348 11.64 -16.46 -18.13
CA ASN A 348 12.72 -17.32 -18.59
C ASN A 348 12.99 -17.18 -20.10
N LEU A 349 11.98 -16.77 -20.87
CA LEU A 349 12.07 -16.52 -22.32
C LEU A 349 12.43 -15.08 -22.67
N VAL A 350 12.51 -14.18 -21.68
CA VAL A 350 12.91 -12.79 -21.87
C VAL A 350 14.41 -12.61 -21.60
N HIS A 351 15.11 -12.01 -22.57
CA HIS A 351 16.53 -11.71 -22.51
C HIS A 351 16.74 -10.21 -22.72
N VAL A 352 17.53 -9.56 -21.87
CA VAL A 352 17.87 -8.14 -22.04
C VAL A 352 18.83 -7.99 -23.23
N VAL A 353 18.60 -7.00 -24.08
CA VAL A 353 19.53 -6.66 -25.16
C VAL A 353 20.73 -5.95 -24.54
N SER A 354 21.86 -6.64 -24.37
CA SER A 354 23.11 -5.98 -23.97
C SER A 354 23.70 -5.18 -25.14
N GLU A 355 24.26 -4.01 -24.89
CA GLU A 355 24.87 -3.13 -25.92
C GLU A 355 26.01 -3.78 -26.72
N CYS A 356 26.56 -4.93 -26.30
CA CYS A 356 27.72 -5.55 -26.92
C CYS A 356 27.46 -6.72 -27.89
N SER A 357 26.22 -7.16 -28.12
CA SER A 357 25.99 -8.45 -28.82
C SER A 357 25.21 -8.39 -30.14
N TRP A 358 25.07 -7.22 -30.77
CA TRP A 358 24.48 -7.14 -32.11
C TRP A 358 25.36 -6.30 -33.03
N SER A 359 26.26 -6.97 -33.75
CA SER A 359 26.68 -6.49 -35.07
C SER A 359 25.45 -6.52 -35.98
N ASP A 360 25.17 -5.42 -36.70
CA ASP A 360 24.11 -5.29 -37.71
C ASP A 360 24.24 -6.37 -38.82
N GLY A 361 23.83 -7.59 -38.48
CA GLY A 361 23.78 -8.74 -39.37
C GLY A 361 22.44 -8.75 -40.06
N ASN A 362 22.33 -7.94 -41.11
CA ASN A 362 21.22 -7.97 -42.06
C ASN A 362 21.04 -9.39 -42.63
N SER A 363 20.22 -10.21 -41.98
CA SER A 363 19.75 -11.50 -42.48
C SER A 363 18.33 -11.75 -41.98
N GLY A 364 17.39 -11.05 -42.61
CA GLY A 364 15.97 -11.37 -42.46
C GLY A 364 15.69 -12.83 -42.87
N PRO A 365 14.62 -13.45 -42.35
CA PRO A 365 14.27 -14.82 -42.69
C PRO A 365 13.96 -14.93 -44.19
N ARG A 366 14.69 -15.81 -44.89
CA ARG A 366 14.36 -16.20 -46.27
C ARG A 366 13.00 -16.88 -46.27
N LEU A 367 12.01 -16.22 -46.87
CA LEU A 367 10.75 -16.85 -47.28
C LEU A 367 11.07 -17.98 -48.27
N ALA A 368 10.56 -19.18 -47.98
CA ALA A 368 10.66 -20.32 -48.88
C ALA A 368 9.87 -20.04 -50.18
N PRO A 369 10.40 -20.44 -51.36
CA PRO A 369 9.70 -20.23 -52.62
C PRO A 369 8.50 -21.19 -52.74
N THR A 370 7.31 -20.62 -52.89
CA THR A 370 6.10 -21.36 -53.28
C THR A 370 6.20 -21.79 -54.73
N THR A 371 6.32 -23.09 -54.97
CA THR A 371 6.15 -23.71 -56.28
C THR A 371 4.67 -23.72 -56.67
N THR A 372 4.26 -22.83 -57.55
CA THR A 372 3.01 -22.93 -58.32
C THR A 372 3.35 -23.47 -59.72
N GLY A 373 2.97 -24.73 -59.98
CA GLY A 373 2.94 -25.30 -61.33
C GLY A 373 1.72 -24.82 -62.12
N PRO A 374 1.77 -24.78 -63.47
CA PRO A 374 0.72 -24.21 -64.30
C PRO A 374 -0.43 -25.20 -64.51
N ARG A 375 -1.68 -24.71 -64.48
CA ARG A 375 -2.82 -25.40 -65.09
C ARG A 375 -3.20 -24.69 -66.37
N THR A 376 -3.14 -25.45 -67.45
CA THR A 376 -3.56 -25.13 -68.81
C THR A 376 -5.08 -25.29 -68.93
N ILE A 377 -5.72 -24.27 -69.54
CA ILE A 377 -7.08 -24.16 -70.12
C ILE A 377 -8.25 -24.66 -69.27
#